data_AF-A0A8E2BEI6-F1
#
_entry.id   AF-A0A8E2BEI6-F1
#
_cell.length_a   1.000
_cell.length_b   1.000
_cell.length_c   1.000
_cell.angle_alpha   90.00
_cell.angle_beta   90.00
_cell.angle_gamma   90.00
#
_symmetry.space_group_name_H-M   'P 1'
#
loop_
_entity.id
_entity.type
_entity.pdbx_description
1 polymer ?
#
loop_
_entity_poly.entity_id
_entity_poly.type
_entity_poly.pdbx_seq_one_letter_code
_entity_poly.pdbx_strand_id
1 'polypeptide(L)'
;MDRMLFDSPVQIRIGAESTQREVATVKGAYEALVDWPHAKRSGPLYREAVETVSAALAGTRTREAAKRALIAAADEIGIRV
;
A
#
# COMPACT_ATOMS: atom_id res chain seq x y z
N MET A 1 -15.57 3.74 -12.77
CA MET A 1 -14.54 4.56 -12.11
C MET A 1 -13.44 3.59 -11.70
N ASP A 2 -12.74 3.05 -12.70
CA ASP A 2 -11.88 1.86 -12.59
C ASP A 2 -10.43 2.27 -12.37
N ARG A 3 -10.14 2.88 -11.22
CA ARG A 3 -8.74 3.20 -10.89
C ARG A 3 -8.03 1.95 -10.39
N MET A 4 -7.70 1.10 -11.36
CA MET A 4 -6.75 -0.03 -11.28
C MET A 4 -7.00 -0.93 -10.07
N LEU A 5 -8.03 -1.76 -10.17
CA LEU A 5 -8.24 -2.89 -9.27
C LEU A 5 -7.02 -3.82 -9.32
N PHE A 6 -6.57 -4.24 -8.15
CA PHE A 6 -5.62 -5.33 -8.02
C PHE A 6 -6.26 -6.66 -8.45
N ASP A 7 -5.41 -7.58 -8.88
CA ASP A 7 -5.73 -8.98 -9.17
C ASP A 7 -6.31 -9.71 -7.94
N SER A 8 -5.87 -9.33 -6.75
CA SER A 8 -6.49 -9.71 -5.49
C SER A 8 -6.25 -8.64 -4.43
N PRO A 9 -7.19 -8.45 -3.49
CA PRO A 9 -7.05 -7.48 -2.42
C PRO A 9 -5.89 -7.84 -1.48
N VAL A 10 -5.25 -6.80 -0.93
CA VAL A 10 -4.19 -6.93 0.10
C VAL A 10 -4.79 -6.56 1.45
N GLN A 11 -4.66 -7.43 2.45
CA GLN A 11 -5.09 -7.15 3.81
C GLN A 11 -3.93 -6.66 4.66
N ILE A 12 -4.13 -5.51 5.32
CA ILE A 12 -3.13 -4.87 6.18
C ILE A 12 -3.78 -4.35 7.46
N ARG A 13 -3.03 -4.31 8.56
CA ARG A 13 -3.45 -3.74 9.83
C ARG A 13 -2.95 -2.30 9.96
N ILE A 14 -3.85 -1.33 10.03
CA ILE A 14 -3.52 0.10 10.16
C ILE A 14 -4.24 0.69 11.38
N GLY A 15 -3.55 1.49 12.20
CA GLY A 15 -4.12 2.17 13.38
C GLY A 15 -3.81 1.50 14.73
N ALA A 16 -4.33 2.08 15.81
CA ALA A 16 -4.25 1.50 17.16
C ALA A 16 -5.26 0.36 17.27
N GLU A 17 -4.78 -0.84 17.60
CA GLU A 17 -5.57 -2.04 17.93
C GLU A 17 -6.44 -2.63 16.80
N SER A 18 -5.78 -3.20 15.79
CA SER A 18 -6.33 -4.29 14.94
C SER A 18 -7.34 -3.94 13.84
N THR A 19 -7.48 -2.68 13.43
CA THR A 19 -8.29 -2.38 12.24
C THR A 19 -7.63 -2.97 10.99
N GLN A 20 -8.22 -4.05 10.48
CA GLN A 20 -7.85 -4.63 9.19
C GLN A 20 -8.47 -3.78 8.08
N ARG A 21 -7.64 -3.39 7.12
CA ARG A 21 -8.07 -2.69 5.92
C ARG A 21 -7.83 -3.59 4.72
N GLU A 22 -8.89 -3.77 3.93
CA GLU A 22 -8.79 -4.42 2.64
C GLU A 22 -8.44 -3.39 1.56
N VAL A 23 -7.34 -3.62 0.87
CA VAL A 23 -6.84 -2.76 -0.20
C VAL A 23 -6.99 -3.47 -1.54
N ALA A 24 -8.05 -3.12 -2.28
CA ALA A 24 -8.37 -3.72 -3.56
C ALA A 24 -7.92 -2.89 -4.79
N THR A 25 -7.44 -1.66 -4.59
CA THR A 25 -7.09 -0.75 -5.70
C THR A 25 -5.78 -0.02 -5.45
N VAL A 26 -5.13 0.45 -6.52
CA VAL A 26 -3.94 1.32 -6.42
C VAL A 26 -4.26 2.59 -5.61
N LYS A 27 -5.46 3.17 -5.77
CA LYS A 27 -5.90 4.34 -4.98
C LYS A 27 -6.00 3.99 -3.50
N GLY A 28 -6.61 2.85 -3.17
CA GLY A 28 -6.68 2.36 -1.80
C GLY A 28 -5.31 2.09 -1.19
N ALA A 29 -4.34 1.64 -2.00
CA ALA A 29 -2.96 1.47 -1.55
C ALA A 29 -2.31 2.80 -1.18
N TYR A 30 -2.54 3.83 -1.99
CA TYR A 30 -2.05 5.18 -1.68
C TYR A 30 -2.68 5.74 -0.41
N GLU A 31 -4.00 5.60 -0.25
CA GLU A 31 -4.70 6.03 0.96
C GLU A 31 -4.20 5.27 2.20
N ALA A 32 -3.97 3.96 2.09
CA ALA A 32 -3.36 3.18 3.16
C ALA A 32 -1.98 3.70 3.56
N LEU A 33 -1.13 4.03 2.58
CA LEU A 33 0.20 4.62 2.82
C LEU A 33 0.10 6.03 3.43
N VAL A 34 -0.91 6.82 3.06
CA VAL A 34 -1.18 8.13 3.69
C VAL A 34 -1.65 7.98 5.13
N ASP A 35 -2.40 6.94 5.45
CA ASP A 35 -2.88 6.61 6.81
C ASP A 35 -1.85 5.78 7.61
N TRP A 36 -0.69 5.50 7.03
CA TRP A 36 0.32 4.64 7.65
C TRP A 36 0.79 5.22 9.00
N PRO A 37 1.04 4.39 10.03
CA PRO A 37 1.46 4.91 11.33
C PRO A 37 2.75 5.73 11.20
N HIS A 38 2.77 6.98 11.68
CA HIS A 38 3.93 7.88 11.55
C HIS A 38 5.22 7.25 12.07
N ALA A 39 5.15 6.53 13.18
CA ALA A 39 6.28 5.79 13.77
C ALA A 39 6.87 4.71 12.86
N LYS A 40 6.12 4.25 11.84
CA LYS A 40 6.51 3.19 10.89
C LYS A 40 6.74 3.71 9.46
N ARG A 41 6.75 5.04 9.24
CA ARG A 41 7.03 5.66 7.92
C ARG A 41 8.53 5.83 7.61
N SER A 42 9.41 5.39 8.49
CA SER A 42 10.87 5.56 8.36
C SER A 42 11.55 4.46 7.54
N GLY A 43 10.82 3.41 7.15
CA GLY A 43 11.38 2.28 6.41
C GLY A 43 11.75 2.65 4.96
N PRO A 44 12.87 2.12 4.42
CA PRO A 44 13.24 2.34 3.02
C PRO A 44 12.16 1.83 2.05
N LEU A 45 11.48 0.72 2.40
CA LEU A 45 10.42 0.15 1.57
C LEU A 45 9.13 0.98 1.61
N TYR A 46 8.85 1.70 2.70
CA TYR A 46 7.72 2.64 2.73
C TYR A 46 7.87 3.73 1.66
N ARG A 47 9.05 4.34 1.54
CA ARG A 47 9.30 5.38 0.53
C ARG A 47 9.16 4.83 -0.87
N GLU A 48 9.73 3.66 -1.13
CA GLU A 48 9.61 2.97 -2.42
C GLU A 48 8.15 2.63 -2.76
N ALA A 49 7.37 2.20 -1.77
CA ALA A 49 5.95 1.91 -1.92
C ALA A 49 5.16 3.18 -2.30
N VAL A 50 5.38 4.30 -1.61
CA VAL A 50 4.75 5.58 -1.95
C VAL A 50 5.07 6.02 -3.38
N GLU A 51 6.35 5.94 -3.77
CA GLU A 51 6.79 6.30 -5.11
C GLU A 51 6.15 5.41 -6.18
N THR A 52 6.20 4.08 -5.98
CA THR A 52 5.70 3.11 -6.96
C THR A 52 4.18 3.18 -7.10
N VAL A 53 3.46 3.33 -5.98
CA VAL A 53 2.00 3.49 -5.98
C VAL A 53 1.59 4.81 -6.63
N SER A 54 2.29 5.90 -6.34
CA SER A 54 2.04 7.21 -6.98
C SER A 54 2.30 7.15 -8.49
N ALA A 55 3.39 6.54 -8.92
CA ALA A 55 3.71 6.32 -10.32
C ALA A 55 2.65 5.45 -11.03
N ALA A 56 2.10 4.44 -10.35
CA ALA A 56 1.01 3.64 -10.89
C ALA A 56 -0.29 4.45 -11.05
N LEU A 57 -0.61 5.33 -10.09
CA LEU A 57 -1.74 6.27 -10.21
C LEU A 57 -1.55 7.25 -11.38
N ALA A 58 -0.31 7.66 -11.65
CA ALA A 58 0.06 8.50 -12.79
C ALA A 58 0.11 7.73 -14.12
N GLY A 59 -0.07 6.41 -14.12
CA GLY A 59 -0.02 5.57 -15.32
C GLY A 59 1.39 5.24 -15.82
N THR A 60 2.44 5.57 -15.06
CA THR A 60 3.84 5.31 -15.44
C THR A 60 4.38 3.98 -14.89
N ARG A 61 3.64 3.35 -13.96
CA ARG A 61 3.91 1.99 -13.44
C ARG A 61 2.64 1.14 -13.48
N THR A 62 2.82 -0.17 -13.38
CA THR A 62 1.69 -1.11 -13.38
C THR A 62 1.09 -1.27 -11.99
N ARG A 63 -0.19 -1.67 -11.94
CA ARG A 63 -0.89 -1.98 -10.68
C ARG A 63 -0.21 -3.12 -9.91
N GLU A 64 0.37 -4.09 -10.61
CA GLU A 64 1.08 -5.22 -10.01
C GLU A 64 2.35 -4.74 -9.30
N ALA A 65 3.06 -3.76 -9.87
CA ALA A 65 4.21 -3.15 -9.22
C ALA A 65 3.80 -2.40 -7.94
N ALA A 66 2.72 -1.62 -8.01
CA ALA A 66 2.16 -0.93 -6.84
C ALA A 66 1.76 -1.91 -5.73
N LYS A 67 1.08 -3.02 -6.08
CA LYS A 67 0.71 -4.07 -5.14
C LYS A 67 1.92 -4.71 -4.46
N ARG A 68 2.94 -5.09 -5.24
CA ARG A 68 4.16 -5.70 -4.68
C ARG A 68 4.89 -4.76 -3.74
N ALA A 69 4.98 -3.47 -4.09
CA ALA A 69 5.65 -2.49 -3.23
C ALA A 69 4.88 -2.26 -1.92
N LEU A 70 3.55 -2.19 -1.97
CA LEU A 70 2.70 -2.13 -0.78
C LEU A 70 2.92 -3.35 0.13
N ILE A 71 2.92 -4.56 -0.45
CA ILE A 71 3.12 -5.80 0.29
C ILE A 71 4.50 -5.81 0.96
N ALA A 72 5.56 -5.46 0.22
CA ALA A 72 6.91 -5.42 0.76
C ALA A 72 7.03 -4.44 1.94
N ALA A 73 6.44 -3.24 1.82
CA ALA A 73 6.41 -2.27 2.90
C ALA A 73 5.58 -2.76 4.11
N ALA A 74 4.45 -3.46 3.87
CA ALA A 74 3.63 -4.03 4.94
C ALA A 74 4.35 -5.18 5.67
N ASP A 75 5.07 -6.01 4.93
CA ASP A 75 5.85 -7.13 5.45
C ASP A 75 7.06 -6.65 6.27
N GLU A 76 7.75 -5.59 5.84
CA GLU A 76 8.89 -4.99 6.55
C GLU A 76 8.57 -4.66 8.02
N ILE A 77 7.36 -4.18 8.27
CA ILE A 77 6.93 -3.72 9.59
C ILE A 77 5.93 -4.69 10.26
N GLY A 78 5.71 -5.85 9.66
CA GLY A 78 4.86 -6.93 10.16
C GLY A 78 3.38 -6.60 10.31
N ILE A 79 2.82 -5.75 9.43
CA ILE A 79 1.40 -5.37 9.49
C ILE A 79 0.50 -6.08 8.48
N ARG A 80 1.09 -6.84 7.54
CA ARG A 80 0.33 -7.70 6.64
C ARG A 80 -0.44 -8.78 7.42
N VAL A 81 -1.59 -9.17 6.91
CA VAL A 81 -2.43 -10.29 7.42
C VAL A 81 -2.33 -11.46 6.46
#